data_AF-A0A060CI93-F1
#
_entry.id   AF-A0A060CI93-F1
#
_cell.length_a   1.000
_cell.length_b   1.000
_cell.length_c   1.000
_cell.angle_alpha   90.00
_cell.angle_beta   90.00
_cell.angle_gamma   90.00
#
_symmetry.space_group_name_H-M   'P 1'
#
loop_
_entity.id
_entity.type
_entity.pdbx_description
1 polymer ?
#
loop_
_entity_poly.entity_id
_entity_poly.type
_entity_poly.pdbx_seq_one_letter_code
_entity_poly.pdbx_strand_id
1 'polypeptide(L)'
;MAHVGAQNPQHLCDPDYELYRSWQDSADGLIRRSALAPERTGSVSYISKIVSDGIVAAIAHTDATYEQTLAAVDAVLQVLCIPITVCGALRHREPGVVGA
;
A
#
# COMPACT_ATOMS: atom_id res chain seq x y z
N MET A 1 1.77 -14.19 -1.29
CA MET A 1 0.97 -13.11 -1.92
C MET A 1 0.51 -13.59 -3.28
N ALA A 2 -0.79 -13.55 -3.56
CA ALA A 2 -1.36 -14.04 -4.82
C ALA A 2 -1.19 -13.06 -6.01
N HIS A 3 -0.82 -11.79 -5.77
CA HIS A 3 -0.79 -10.75 -6.82
C HIS A 3 0.45 -9.84 -6.75
N VAL A 4 1.65 -10.43 -6.77
CA VAL A 4 2.94 -9.69 -6.76
C VAL A 4 3.28 -9.01 -8.09
N GLY A 5 2.57 -9.35 -9.17
CA GLY A 5 2.82 -8.80 -10.50
C GLY A 5 4.27 -9.05 -10.94
N ALA A 6 4.98 -7.99 -11.30
CA ALA A 6 6.39 -8.04 -11.72
C ALA A 6 7.41 -7.84 -10.56
N GLN A 7 6.96 -7.74 -9.30
CA GLN A 7 7.89 -7.59 -8.18
C GLN A 7 8.55 -8.93 -7.83
N ASN A 8 9.88 -8.90 -7.60
CA ASN A 8 10.62 -10.10 -7.18
C ASN A 8 10.14 -10.53 -5.78
N PRO A 9 9.56 -11.75 -5.63
CA PRO A 9 9.05 -12.22 -4.35
C PRO A 9 10.09 -12.28 -3.22
N GLN A 10 11.38 -12.41 -3.55
CA GLN A 10 12.46 -12.49 -2.57
C GLN A 10 12.69 -11.19 -1.78
N HIS A 11 12.20 -10.06 -2.28
CA HIS A 11 12.38 -8.75 -1.64
C HIS A 11 11.10 -8.22 -1.00
N LEU A 12 10.03 -9.02 -0.98
CA LEU A 12 8.79 -8.65 -0.30
C LEU A 12 8.98 -8.72 1.21
N CYS A 13 8.71 -7.60 1.86
CA CYS A 13 8.80 -7.46 3.31
C CYS A 13 7.50 -6.88 3.86
N ASP A 14 7.34 -6.94 5.18
CA ASP A 14 6.26 -6.21 5.86
C ASP A 14 6.65 -4.73 5.96
N PRO A 15 5.66 -3.81 5.92
CA PRO A 15 5.95 -2.39 6.00
C PRO A 15 6.61 -2.05 7.35
N ASP A 16 7.79 -1.43 7.29
CA ASP A 16 8.58 -1.02 8.44
C ASP A 16 8.95 0.46 8.31
N TYR A 17 8.54 1.24 9.32
CA TYR A 17 8.77 2.68 9.35
C TYR A 17 10.23 3.05 9.54
N GLU A 18 10.98 2.30 10.36
CA GLU A 18 12.40 2.61 10.59
C GLU A 18 13.23 2.29 9.34
N LEU A 19 12.86 1.23 8.62
CA LEU A 19 13.44 0.93 7.32
C LEU A 19 13.16 2.04 6.30
N TYR A 20 11.91 2.52 6.21
CA TYR A 20 11.57 3.67 5.38
C TYR A 20 12.39 4.92 5.74
N ARG A 21 12.57 5.22 7.04
CA ARG A 21 13.38 6.36 7.48
C ARG A 21 14.82 6.24 7.02
N SER A 22 15.42 5.05 7.14
CA SER A 22 16.78 4.82 6.62
C SER A 22 16.90 5.08 5.12
N TRP A 23 15.86 4.74 4.35
CA TRP A 23 15.81 5.03 2.92
C TRP A 23 15.60 6.50 2.64
N GLN A 24 14.77 7.18 3.43
CA GLN A 24 14.51 8.60 3.27
C GLN A 24 15.75 9.44 3.58
N ASP A 25 16.49 9.06 4.62
CA ASP A 25 17.78 9.66 4.96
C ASP A 25 18.80 9.42 3.83
N SER A 26 18.86 8.20 3.30
CA SER A 26 19.76 7.84 2.19
C SER A 26 19.37 8.53 0.86
N ALA A 27 18.11 8.92 0.71
CA ALA A 27 17.57 9.58 -0.46
C ALA A 27 17.52 11.10 -0.31
N ASP A 28 18.12 11.69 0.74
CA ASP A 28 18.10 13.13 1.01
C ASP A 28 16.68 13.73 1.00
N GLY A 29 15.69 12.99 1.52
CA GLY A 29 14.30 13.45 1.57
C GLY A 29 13.55 13.43 0.23
N LEU A 30 14.08 12.75 -0.79
CA LEU A 30 13.49 12.72 -2.13
C LEU A 30 12.33 11.73 -2.27
N ILE A 31 12.13 10.81 -1.32
CA ILE A 31 10.98 9.90 -1.37
C ILE A 31 9.72 10.71 -1.10
N ARG A 32 8.78 10.69 -2.05
CA ARG A 32 7.49 11.41 -1.96
C ARG A 32 6.28 10.52 -1.95
N ARG A 33 6.44 9.25 -2.32
CA ARG A 33 5.34 8.28 -2.43
C ARG A 33 5.80 6.90 -1.97
N SER A 34 4.92 6.16 -1.31
CA SER A 34 5.15 4.78 -0.89
C SER A 34 3.91 3.94 -1.21
N ALA A 35 4.07 2.87 -1.98
CA ALA A 35 2.98 1.95 -2.29
C ALA A 35 3.11 0.67 -1.46
N LEU A 36 2.01 0.17 -0.89
CA LEU A 36 1.99 -1.06 -0.11
C LEU A 36 0.66 -1.82 -0.22
N ALA A 37 0.68 -3.08 0.20
CA ALA A 37 -0.50 -3.92 0.30
C ALA A 37 -1.12 -3.78 1.72
N PRO A 38 -2.35 -3.25 1.86
CA PRO A 38 -2.95 -2.92 3.16
C PRO A 38 -3.23 -4.13 4.04
N GLU A 39 -3.33 -5.34 3.48
CA GLU A 39 -3.51 -6.60 4.22
C GLU A 39 -2.26 -7.05 4.99
N ARG A 40 -1.09 -6.43 4.74
CA ARG A 40 0.16 -6.75 5.46
C ARG A 40 0.10 -6.27 6.91
N THR A 41 0.81 -6.96 7.79
CA THR A 41 0.80 -6.62 9.22
C THR A 41 1.50 -5.29 9.43
N GLY A 42 0.89 -4.37 10.18
CA GLY A 42 1.46 -3.05 10.47
C GLY A 42 1.19 -1.98 9.42
N SER A 43 0.51 -2.30 8.31
CA SER A 43 0.23 -1.36 7.21
C SER A 43 -0.43 -0.06 7.64
N VAL A 44 -1.48 -0.13 8.48
CA VAL A 44 -2.19 1.08 8.95
C VAL A 44 -1.29 1.99 9.78
N SER A 45 -0.48 1.41 10.68
CA SER A 45 0.45 2.19 11.51
C SER A 45 1.56 2.81 10.66
N TYR A 46 2.09 2.06 9.69
CA TYR A 46 3.08 2.55 8.74
C TYR A 46 2.53 3.72 7.91
N ILE A 47 1.35 3.56 7.32
CA ILE A 47 0.66 4.60 6.52
C ILE A 47 0.51 5.88 7.33
N SER A 48 -0.02 5.79 8.55
CA SER A 48 -0.23 6.95 9.43
C SER A 48 1.07 7.72 9.71
N LYS A 49 2.18 7.01 9.94
CA LYS A 49 3.49 7.62 10.19
C LYS A 49 4.05 8.30 8.94
N ILE A 50 4.06 7.63 7.78
CA ILE A 50 4.60 8.24 6.56
C ILE A 50 3.76 9.41 6.05
N VAL A 51 2.44 9.37 6.26
CA VAL A 51 1.54 10.50 5.95
C VAL A 51 1.84 11.69 6.86
N SER A 52 2.16 11.46 8.13
CA SER A 52 2.61 12.51 9.05
C SER A 52 3.92 13.17 8.61
N ASP A 53 4.78 12.41 7.92
CA ASP A 53 6.03 12.90 7.31
C ASP A 53 5.79 13.61 5.95
N GLY A 54 4.53 13.75 5.52
CA GLY A 54 4.15 14.41 4.26
C GLY A 54 4.28 13.52 3.02
N ILE A 55 4.40 12.20 3.20
CA ILE A 55 4.50 11.23 2.10
C ILE A 55 3.13 10.75 1.68
N VAL A 56 2.93 10.63 0.36
CA VAL A 56 1.71 10.04 -0.18
C VAL A 56 1.82 8.52 -0.10
N ALA A 57 1.07 7.93 0.81
CA ALA A 57 0.84 6.49 0.82
C ALA A 57 -0.09 6.09 -0.34
N ALA A 58 0.10 4.89 -0.90
CA ALA A 58 -0.73 4.33 -1.96
C ALA A 58 -0.98 2.83 -1.71
N ILE A 59 -2.17 2.36 -2.07
CA ILE A 59 -2.56 0.95 -1.99
C ILE A 59 -2.26 0.26 -3.32
N ALA A 60 -1.41 -0.77 -3.34
CA ALA A 60 -1.03 -1.52 -4.54
C ALA A 60 -0.65 -2.98 -4.24
N HIS A 61 -0.68 -3.85 -5.27
CA HIS A 61 -0.23 -5.25 -5.19
C HIS A 61 -0.92 -6.07 -4.09
N THR A 62 -2.24 -5.93 -4.01
CA THR A 62 -3.03 -6.34 -2.86
C THR A 62 -4.18 -7.25 -3.27
N ASP A 63 -4.48 -8.23 -2.42
CA ASP A 63 -5.71 -9.03 -2.45
C ASP A 63 -6.67 -8.61 -1.32
N ALA A 64 -6.53 -7.36 -0.84
CA ALA A 64 -7.30 -6.88 0.29
C ALA A 64 -8.79 -6.86 -0.02
N THR A 65 -9.57 -7.25 0.98
CA THR A 65 -11.02 -7.11 0.91
C THR A 65 -11.41 -5.63 0.88
N TYR A 66 -12.65 -5.37 0.49
CA TYR A 66 -13.23 -4.03 0.55
C TYR A 66 -13.08 -3.40 1.95
N GLU A 67 -13.33 -4.17 3.01
CA GLU A 67 -13.22 -3.69 4.40
C GLU A 67 -11.79 -3.32 4.79
N GLN A 68 -10.81 -4.14 4.38
CA GLN A 68 -9.39 -3.86 4.61
C GLN A 68 -8.92 -2.62 3.84
N THR A 69 -9.45 -2.45 2.62
CA THR A 69 -9.17 -1.27 1.81
C THR A 69 -9.79 -0.03 2.46
N LEU A 70 -11.05 -0.09 2.92
CA LEU A 70 -11.72 1.03 3.58
C LEU A 70 -10.99 1.49 4.85
N ALA A 71 -10.55 0.54 5.69
CA ALA A 71 -9.78 0.83 6.89
C ALA A 71 -8.42 1.47 6.59
N ALA A 72 -7.83 1.14 5.44
CA ALA A 72 -6.62 1.80 4.97
C ALA A 72 -6.93 3.18 4.37
N VAL A 73 -7.99 3.33 3.58
CA VAL A 73 -8.39 4.57 2.90
C VAL A 73 -8.57 5.72 3.88
N ASP A 74 -9.16 5.49 5.06
CA ASP A 74 -9.25 6.51 6.13
C ASP A 74 -7.88 7.03 6.59
N ALA A 75 -6.83 6.23 6.40
CA ALA A 75 -5.44 6.57 6.72
C ALA A 75 -4.62 7.04 5.50
N VAL A 76 -5.05 6.79 4.25
CA VAL A 76 -4.27 7.06 3.02
C VAL A 76 -4.67 8.38 2.37
N LEU A 77 -3.70 9.19 1.93
CA LEU A 77 -3.97 10.43 1.20
C LEU A 77 -4.45 10.22 -0.26
N GLN A 78 -4.01 9.16 -0.95
CA GLN A 78 -4.39 8.85 -2.33
C GLN A 78 -4.38 7.33 -2.58
N VAL A 79 -5.44 6.81 -3.20
CA VAL A 79 -5.48 5.43 -3.70
C VAL A 79 -4.94 5.40 -5.14
N LEU A 80 -3.75 4.83 -5.34
CA LEU A 80 -3.19 4.59 -6.68
C LEU A 80 -3.19 3.10 -7.00
N CYS A 81 -4.31 2.62 -7.53
CA CYS A 81 -4.46 1.28 -8.09
C CYS A 81 -3.88 1.27 -9.53
N ILE A 82 -2.93 0.37 -9.84
CA ILE A 82 -2.38 0.17 -11.19
C ILE A 82 -2.55 -1.32 -11.55
N PRO A 83 -2.83 -1.66 -12.83
CA PRO A 83 -4.18 -1.87 -13.35
C PRO A 83 -4.94 -3.04 -12.68
N ILE A 84 -6.22 -3.23 -13.03
CA ILE A 84 -7.17 -4.22 -12.46
C ILE A 84 -6.65 -5.67 -12.33
N THR A 85 -5.60 -6.02 -13.07
CA THR A 85 -4.94 -7.33 -13.07
C THR A 85 -4.20 -7.66 -11.77
N VAL A 86 -3.87 -6.66 -10.94
CA VAL A 86 -2.96 -6.80 -9.80
C VAL A 86 -3.62 -6.50 -8.43
N CYS A 87 -4.88 -6.04 -8.44
CA CYS A 87 -5.62 -5.64 -7.23
C CYS A 87 -6.98 -6.36 -7.06
N GLY A 88 -7.18 -7.48 -7.75
CA GLY A 88 -8.46 -8.21 -7.76
C GLY A 88 -9.51 -7.62 -8.73
N ALA A 89 -10.40 -8.47 -9.24
CA ALA A 89 -11.44 -8.05 -10.18
C ALA A 89 -12.62 -7.37 -9.45
N LEU A 90 -13.17 -6.31 -10.04
CA LEU A 90 -14.42 -5.68 -9.58
C LEU A 90 -15.58 -6.67 -9.70
N ARG A 91 -16.21 -7.06 -8.58
CA ARG A 91 -17.40 -7.93 -8.57
C ARG A 91 -18.61 -7.20 -8.01
N HIS A 92 -19.80 -7.56 -8.51
CA HIS A 92 -21.05 -6.88 -8.15
C HIS A 92 -21.46 -6.96 -6.66
N ARG A 93 -20.93 -7.93 -5.90
CA ARG A 93 -21.21 -8.13 -4.46
C ARG A 93 -19.99 -7.89 -3.56
N GLU A 94 -18.80 -7.89 -4.14
CA GLU A 94 -17.53 -7.66 -3.44
C GLU A 94 -16.70 -6.74 -4.33
N PRO A 95 -16.80 -5.41 -4.16
CA PRO A 95 -16.17 -4.46 -5.07
C PRO A 95 -14.63 -4.54 -5.05
N GLY A 96 -14.05 -5.08 -3.98
CA GLY A 96 -12.60 -5.16 -3.78
C GLY A 96 -11.94 -3.78 -3.73
N VAL A 97 -10.63 -3.73 -3.95
CA VAL A 97 -9.82 -2.50 -3.93
C VAL A 97 -10.27 -1.48 -4.98
N VAL A 98 -10.85 -1.93 -6.08
CA VAL A 98 -11.26 -1.08 -7.21
C VAL A 98 -12.55 -0.31 -6.93
N GLY A 99 -13.41 -0.83 -6.06
CA GLY A 99 -14.69 -0.19 -5.71
C GLY A 99 -14.72 0.52 -4.35
N ALA A 100 -13.57 0.59 -3.67
CA ALA A 100 -13.40 1.27 -2.37
C ALA A 100 -12.92 2.72 -2.53
#